data_AF-A0A9J6GIQ5-F1
#
_entry.id   AF-A0A9J6GIQ5-F1
#
_cell.length_a   1.000
_cell.length_b   1.000
_cell.length_c   1.000
_cell.angle_alpha   90.00
_cell.angle_beta   90.00
_cell.angle_gamma   90.00
#
_symmetry.space_group_name_H-M   'P 1'
#
loop_
_entity.id
_entity.type
_entity.pdbx_description
1 polymer ?
#
loop_
_entity_poly.entity_id
_entity_poly.type
_entity_poly.pdbx_seq_one_letter_code
_entity_poly.pdbx_strand_id
1 'polypeptide(L)'
;MDAIVYIAGYAAHSVSKKLSCSTCFSTLVVENREIEAENTAMIANLTRGGLKFPQPWTVPMVLMTKLVAEKLSFGENANDFLSCSKQRGVVNSQTIHFWKNQTSRCVKMATLHKRLWAW
;
A
#
# COMPACT_ATOMS: atom_id res chain seq x y z
N MET A 1 -3.03 -13.27 4.33
CA MET A 1 -3.26 -11.83 4.09
C MET A 1 -2.64 -10.98 5.19
N ASP A 2 -2.64 -11.49 6.42
CA ASP A 2 -2.26 -10.80 7.65
C ASP A 2 -0.81 -10.26 7.68
N ALA A 3 0.16 -10.98 7.09
CA ALA A 3 1.55 -10.51 7.01
C ALA A 3 1.68 -9.19 6.23
N ILE A 4 0.90 -9.00 5.16
CA ILE A 4 0.93 -7.77 4.37
C ILE A 4 0.32 -6.62 5.16
N VAL A 5 -0.76 -6.87 5.90
CA VAL A 5 -1.39 -5.85 6.74
C VAL A 5 -0.45 -5.43 7.88
N TYR A 6 0.26 -6.38 8.49
CA TYR A 6 1.30 -6.09 9.48
C TYR A 6 2.43 -5.24 8.89
N ILE A 7 2.96 -5.61 7.72
CA ILE A 7 4.01 -4.84 7.03
C ILE A 7 3.49 -3.43 6.69
N ALA A 8 2.23 -3.31 6.27
CA ALA A 8 1.61 -2.03 5.99
C ALA A 8 1.50 -1.15 7.25
N GLY A 9 1.12 -1.71 8.40
CA GLY A 9 1.13 -1.01 9.68
C GLY A 9 2.53 -0.55 10.09
N TYR A 10 3.55 -1.40 9.89
CA TYR A 10 4.95 -1.04 10.13
C TYR A 10 5.45 0.06 9.20
N ALA A 11 5.15 -0.03 7.90
CA ALA A 11 5.52 0.97 6.92
C ALA A 11 4.86 2.33 7.24
N ALA A 12 3.56 2.32 7.54
CA ALA A 12 2.81 3.52 7.94
C ALA A 12 3.41 4.16 9.19
N HIS A 13 3.73 3.37 10.22
CA HIS A 13 4.39 3.85 11.45
C HIS A 13 5.79 4.41 11.21
N SER A 14 6.57 3.78 10.33
CA SER A 14 7.93 4.23 10.00
C SER A 14 7.93 5.56 9.25
N VAL A 15 6.97 5.74 8.35
CA VAL A 15 6.77 6.99 7.59
C VAL A 15 6.20 8.08 8.50
N SER A 16 5.27 7.73 9.39
CA SER A 16 4.61 8.69 10.27
C SER A 16 5.56 9.39 11.24
N LYS A 17 6.62 8.70 11.71
CA LYS A 17 7.70 9.31 12.51
C LYS A 17 8.49 10.39 11.77
N LYS A 18 8.43 10.43 10.44
CA LYS A 18 9.16 11.37 9.58
C LYS A 18 8.26 12.43 8.95
N LEU A 19 6.95 12.30 9.10
CA LEU A 19 5.97 13.25 8.56
C LEU A 19 5.66 14.34 9.60
N SER A 20 5.76 15.60 9.18
CA SER A 20 5.34 16.75 9.98
C SER A 20 3.88 17.16 9.71
N CYS A 21 3.30 16.71 8.59
CA CYS A 21 1.93 17.06 8.20
C CYS A 21 0.91 16.11 8.84
N SER A 22 0.04 16.64 9.70
CA SER A 22 -1.04 15.89 10.36
C SER A 22 -2.06 15.33 9.37
N THR A 23 -2.36 16.05 8.28
CA THR A 23 -3.24 15.55 7.22
C THR A 23 -2.61 14.37 6.50
N CYS A 24 -1.31 14.42 6.17
CA CYS A 24 -0.62 13.27 5.57
C CYS A 24 -0.46 12.10 6.54
N PHE A 25 -0.46 12.38 7.85
CA PHE A 25 -0.43 11.34 8.87
C PHE A 25 -1.76 10.58 8.90
N SER A 26 -2.89 11.29 8.95
CA SER A 26 -4.22 10.68 8.98
C SER A 26 -4.54 9.90 7.70
N THR A 27 -3.87 10.23 6.58
CA THR A 27 -3.98 9.42 5.36
C THR A 27 -3.20 8.11 5.40
N LEU A 28 -2.36 7.83 6.40
CA LEU A 28 -1.58 6.59 6.44
C LEU A 28 -2.05 5.62 7.51
N VAL A 29 -2.51 6.15 8.65
CA VAL A 29 -2.89 5.37 9.82
C VAL A 29 -4.30 5.70 10.28
N VAL A 30 -4.97 4.69 10.86
CA VAL A 30 -6.24 4.86 11.56
C VAL A 30 -5.93 5.21 13.03
N GLU A 31 -6.41 6.36 13.49
CA GLU A 31 -6.20 6.82 14.87
C GLU A 31 -7.17 6.16 15.85
N ASN A 32 -8.41 5.87 15.43
CA ASN A 32 -9.45 5.29 16.29
C ASN A 32 -9.42 3.75 16.27
N ARG A 33 -9.04 3.17 17.41
CA ARG A 33 -8.90 1.72 17.62
C ARG A 33 -10.24 0.98 17.74
N GLU A 34 -11.34 1.69 17.97
CA GLU A 34 -12.63 1.08 18.35
C GLU A 34 -13.40 0.45 17.18
N ILE A 35 -13.05 0.78 15.93
CA ILE A 35 -13.90 0.47 14.76
C ILE A 35 -13.55 -0.86 14.07
N GLU A 36 -12.37 -1.47 14.29
CA GLU A 36 -11.92 -2.61 13.48
C GLU A 36 -11.39 -3.84 14.25
N ALA A 37 -11.62 -3.91 15.56
CA ALA A 37 -11.14 -5.01 16.40
C ALA A 37 -11.67 -6.39 15.94
N GLU A 38 -12.83 -6.45 15.30
CA GLU A 38 -13.45 -7.72 14.87
C GLU A 38 -12.73 -8.39 13.66
N ASN A 39 -12.09 -7.63 12.78
CA ASN A 39 -11.47 -8.17 11.55
C ASN A 39 -9.93 -8.22 11.55
N THR A 40 -9.28 -7.74 12.63
CA THR A 40 -7.82 -7.53 12.65
C THR A 40 -7.12 -8.12 13.89
N ALA A 41 -7.69 -9.20 14.46
CA ALA A 41 -7.20 -9.86 15.67
C ALA A 41 -5.68 -10.15 15.66
N MET A 42 -5.08 -10.42 14.51
CA MET A 42 -3.63 -10.64 14.41
C MET A 42 -2.81 -9.36 14.62
N ILE A 43 -3.27 -8.19 14.17
CA ILE A 43 -2.58 -6.91 14.41
C ILE A 43 -2.69 -6.54 15.89
N ALA A 44 -3.88 -6.69 16.47
CA ALA A 44 -4.10 -6.45 17.89
C ALA A 44 -3.11 -7.28 18.75
N ASN A 45 -2.95 -8.57 18.44
CA ASN A 45 -2.04 -9.47 19.16
C ASN A 45 -0.54 -9.28 18.82
N LEU A 46 -0.21 -8.70 17.66
CA LEU A 46 1.17 -8.40 17.26
C LEU A 46 1.65 -7.01 17.69
N THR A 47 0.74 -6.14 18.15
CA THR A 47 1.09 -4.80 18.66
C THR A 47 1.75 -4.89 20.04
N ARG A 48 2.97 -5.43 20.12
CA ARG A 48 3.84 -5.40 21.32
C ARG A 48 4.33 -3.97 21.65
N GLY A 49 3.45 -2.96 21.67
CA GLY A 49 3.78 -1.61 22.13
C GLY A 49 3.78 -0.48 21.08
N GLY A 50 2.85 -0.46 20.12
CA GLY A 50 2.55 0.79 19.39
C GLY A 50 2.62 0.76 17.86
N LEU A 51 2.50 -0.41 17.22
CA LEU A 51 2.24 -0.47 15.78
C LEU A 51 0.88 0.19 15.49
N LYS A 52 0.81 1.05 14.47
CA LYS A 52 -0.42 1.73 14.08
C LYS A 52 -1.20 0.88 13.07
N PHE A 53 -2.52 0.92 13.13
CA PHE A 53 -3.38 0.29 12.13
C PHE A 53 -3.26 1.07 10.82
N PRO A 54 -2.90 0.42 9.69
CA PRO A 54 -2.80 1.09 8.41
C PRO A 54 -4.20 1.45 7.89
N GLN A 55 -4.32 2.57 7.18
CA GLN A 55 -5.54 2.88 6.42
C GLN A 55 -5.83 1.80 5.36
N PRO A 56 -7.10 1.57 4.97
CA PRO A 56 -7.46 0.52 4.01
C PRO A 56 -6.73 0.61 2.66
N TRP A 57 -6.35 1.80 2.20
CA TRP A 57 -5.58 1.99 0.97
C TRP A 57 -4.06 1.80 1.15
N THR A 58 -3.54 1.88 2.37
CA THR A 58 -2.12 1.64 2.68
C THR A 58 -1.74 0.18 2.47
N VAL A 59 -2.67 -0.76 2.72
CA VAL A 59 -2.45 -2.20 2.52
C VAL A 59 -2.25 -2.54 1.03
N PRO A 60 -3.14 -2.15 0.09
CA PRO A 60 -2.91 -2.27 -1.34
C PRO A 60 -1.62 -1.62 -1.83
N MET A 61 -1.23 -0.46 -1.29
CA MET A 61 0.03 0.20 -1.68
C MET A 61 1.25 -0.67 -1.38
N VAL A 62 1.29 -1.26 -0.18
CA VAL A 62 2.38 -2.17 0.24
C VAL A 62 2.35 -3.45 -0.58
N LEU A 63 1.17 -4.03 -0.81
CA LEU A 63 1.01 -5.20 -1.66
C LEU A 63 1.52 -4.94 -3.09
N MET A 64 1.14 -3.81 -3.67
CA MET A 64 1.56 -3.43 -5.01
C MET A 64 3.07 -3.23 -5.11
N THR A 65 3.67 -2.60 -4.09
CA THR A 65 5.12 -2.45 -4.01
C THR A 65 5.82 -3.82 -3.98
N LYS A 66 5.31 -4.75 -3.19
CA LYS A 66 5.81 -6.13 -3.13
C LYS A 66 5.71 -6.81 -4.50
N LEU A 67 4.55 -6.77 -5.15
CA LEU A 67 4.34 -7.41 -6.45
C LEU A 67 5.26 -6.85 -7.54
N VAL A 68 5.47 -5.52 -7.54
CA VAL A 68 6.41 -4.88 -8.46
C VAL A 68 7.84 -5.37 -8.18
N ALA A 69 8.25 -5.42 -6.91
CA ALA A 69 9.58 -5.90 -6.53
C ALA A 69 9.78 -7.38 -6.93
N GLU A 70 8.79 -8.24 -6.69
CA GLU A 70 8.84 -9.65 -7.08
C GLU A 70 8.92 -9.81 -8.60
N LYS A 71 8.09 -9.09 -9.36
CA LYS A 71 8.11 -9.15 -10.82
C LYS A 71 9.44 -8.66 -11.41
N LEU A 72 10.05 -7.66 -10.81
CA LEU A 72 11.38 -7.18 -11.21
C LEU A 72 12.49 -8.15 -10.81
N SER A 73 12.34 -8.88 -9.70
CA SER A 73 13.39 -9.77 -9.17
C SER A 73 13.37 -11.17 -9.76
N PHE A 74 12.21 -11.64 -10.23
CA PHE A 74 12.03 -13.02 -10.72
C PHE A 74 11.50 -13.09 -12.16
N GLY A 75 11.26 -11.93 -12.80
CA GLY A 75 10.79 -11.86 -14.17
C GLY A 75 11.92 -11.83 -15.20
N GLU A 76 11.55 -11.56 -16.45
CA GLU A 76 12.46 -11.43 -17.59
C GLU A 76 13.56 -10.38 -17.35
N ASN A 77 13.28 -9.36 -16.54
CA ASN A 77 14.20 -8.27 -16.22
C ASN A 77 15.05 -8.53 -14.97
N ALA A 78 15.05 -9.76 -14.42
CA ALA A 78 15.69 -10.08 -13.14
C ALA A 78 17.19 -9.76 -13.12
N ASN A 79 17.94 -10.20 -14.13
CA ASN A 79 19.39 -9.96 -14.17
C ASN A 79 19.73 -8.47 -14.22
N ASP A 80 19.00 -7.70 -15.03
CA ASP A 80 19.20 -6.25 -15.16
C ASP A 80 18.80 -5.52 -13.87
N PHE A 81 17.72 -5.94 -13.22
CA PHE A 81 17.28 -5.37 -11.96
C PHE A 81 18.24 -5.69 -10.81
N LEU A 82 18.69 -6.94 -10.70
CA LEU A 82 19.60 -7.39 -9.65
C LEU A 82 21.00 -6.78 -9.79
N SER A 83 21.44 -6.49 -11.02
CA SER A 83 22.69 -5.78 -11.29
C SER A 83 22.59 -4.25 -11.18
N CYS A 84 21.37 -3.70 -11.07
CA CYS A 84 21.14 -2.26 -10.96
C CYS A 84 21.54 -1.71 -9.58
N SER A 85 22.34 -0.65 -9.54
CA SER A 85 22.68 0.06 -8.28
C SER A 85 21.54 0.89 -7.69
N LYS A 86 20.48 1.16 -8.46
CA LYS A 86 19.35 2.04 -8.10
C LYS A 86 18.02 1.28 -7.95
N GLN A 87 18.04 0.01 -7.53
CA GLN A 87 16.86 -0.85 -7.36
C GLN A 87 15.67 -0.16 -6.67
N ARG A 88 15.91 0.50 -5.52
CA ARG A 88 14.85 1.22 -4.80
C ARG A 88 14.15 2.28 -5.65
N GLY A 89 14.92 3.00 -6.46
CA GLY A 89 14.39 4.02 -7.36
C GLY A 89 13.52 3.42 -8.46
N VAL A 90 13.96 2.29 -9.02
CA VAL A 90 13.22 1.55 -10.05
C VAL A 90 11.91 0.97 -9.50
N VAL A 91 11.95 0.32 -8.33
CA VAL A 91 10.72 -0.18 -7.68
C VAL A 91 9.75 0.96 -7.45
N ASN A 92 10.20 2.06 -6.85
CA ASN A 92 9.35 3.21 -6.56
C ASN A 92 8.72 3.82 -7.83
N SER A 93 9.50 4.01 -8.89
CA SER A 93 8.99 4.59 -10.13
C SER A 93 7.95 3.68 -10.80
N GLN A 94 8.20 2.38 -10.83
CA GLN A 94 7.26 1.40 -11.38
C GLN A 94 6.00 1.28 -10.53
N THR A 95 6.10 1.27 -9.20
CA THR A 95 4.95 1.25 -8.30
C THR A 95 4.07 2.49 -8.49
N ILE A 96 4.66 3.70 -8.55
CA ILE A 96 3.90 4.94 -8.76
C ILE A 96 3.22 4.93 -10.14
N HIS A 97 3.94 4.52 -11.18
CA HIS A 97 3.38 4.41 -12.54
C HIS A 97 2.19 3.45 -12.57
N PHE A 98 2.33 2.28 -11.94
CA PHE A 98 1.26 1.30 -11.87
C PHE A 98 0.05 1.82 -11.09
N TRP A 99 0.29 2.51 -9.96
CA TRP A 99 -0.79 3.10 -9.16
C TRP A 99 -1.60 4.14 -9.94
N LYS A 100 -0.93 5.06 -10.62
CA LYS A 100 -1.59 6.07 -11.47
C LYS A 100 -2.45 5.44 -12.57
N ASN A 101 -1.97 4.35 -13.16
CA ASN A 101 -2.69 3.64 -14.22
C ASN A 101 -3.88 2.84 -13.70
N GLN A 102 -3.78 2.24 -12.51
CA GLN A 102 -4.89 1.59 -11.82
C GLN A 102 -6.00 2.59 -11.48
N THR A 103 -5.66 3.74 -10.90
CA THR A 103 -6.65 4.80 -10.60
C THR A 103 -7.38 5.26 -11.86
N SER A 104 -6.65 5.43 -12.97
CA SER A 104 -7.24 5.82 -14.26
C SER A 104 -8.16 4.75 -14.86
N ARG A 105 -7.87 3.46 -14.65
CA ARG A 105 -8.74 2.35 -15.08
C ARG A 105 -10.00 2.24 -14.21
N CYS A 106 -9.87 2.35 -12.89
CA CYS A 106 -11.02 2.34 -11.98
C CYS A 106 -11.95 3.53 -12.21
N VAL A 107 -11.41 4.74 -12.43
CA VAL A 107 -12.22 5.92 -12.81
C VAL A 107 -12.94 5.68 -14.13
N LYS A 108 -12.27 5.12 -15.14
CA LYS A 108 -12.91 4.78 -16.42
C LYS A 108 -14.02 3.73 -16.25
N MET A 109 -13.80 2.66 -15.47
CA MET A 109 -14.83 1.66 -15.20
C MET A 109 -16.01 2.21 -14.40
N ALA A 110 -15.77 3.04 -13.38
CA ALA A 110 -16.83 3.68 -12.61
C ALA A 110 -17.66 4.66 -13.46
N THR A 111 -17.01 5.35 -14.40
CA THR A 111 -17.70 6.23 -15.37
C THR A 111 -18.51 5.42 -16.39
N LEU A 112 -18.00 4.25 -16.80
CA LEU A 112 -18.72 3.31 -17.68
C LEU A 112 -19.95 2.72 -16.97
N HIS A 113 -19.80 2.31 -15.71
CA HIS A 113 -20.88 1.75 -14.89
C HIS A 113 -21.99 2.79 -14.64
N LYS A 114 -21.64 4.05 -14.34
CA LYS A 114 -22.61 5.14 -14.23
C LYS A 114 -23.35 5.42 -15.54
N ARG A 115 -22.70 5.24 -16.70
CA ARG A 115 -23.35 5.39 -18.02
C ARG A 115 -24.26 4.20 -18.37
N LEU A 116 -23.92 3.00 -17.92
CA LEU A 116 -24.69 1.78 -18.19
C LEU A 116 -25.93 1.62 -17.29
N TRP A 117 -26.00 2.35 -16.17
CA TRP A 117 -27.10 2.30 -15.18
C TRP A 117 -27.86 3.63 -15.07
N ALA A 118 -27.75 4.52 -16.07
CA ALA A 118 -28.45 5.81 -16.12
C ALA A 118 -29.73 5.78 -16.98
N TRP A 119 -30.38 4.61 -17.09
CA TRP A 119 -31.70 4.42 -17.70
C TRP A 119 -32.65 3.79 -16.69
#